data_AF-A0A2H0B508-F1
#
_entry.id   AF-A0A2H0B508-F1
#
_cell.length_a   1.000
_cell.length_b   1.000
_cell.length_c   1.000
_cell.angle_alpha   90.00
_cell.angle_beta   90.00
_cell.angle_gamma   90.00
#
_symmetry.space_group_name_H-M   'P 1'
#
loop_
_entity.id
_entity.type
_entity.pdbx_description
1 polymer ?
#
loop_
_entity_poly.entity_id
_entity_poly.type
_entity_poly.pdbx_seq_one_letter_code
_entity_poly.pdbx_strand_id
1 'polypeptide(L)'
;MNVIKPFLIRSIVSLLVIIPLALFVRSYAGSSTLLADINGIGWLVGVLGTIYTFVAAFTVVEVWSQFNGVAALIAKEAKAVTSIWNYIDYLNDEKIDKQMKKALQNYLIASESEKENAARGVRSEHPSKQLIQIFKVLDGVEFDDKRDAAVFPLLVSSYEELSSVRSKRIEAGTARIPSPLRIFFTVLSVLLLSTFILLGFVSTSLYIYNV
;
A
#
# COMPACT_ATOMS: atom_id res chain seq x y z
N MET A 1 -5.12 10.11 -3.63
CA MET A 1 -4.98 11.37 -2.85
C MET A 1 -6.01 11.53 -1.71
N ASN A 2 -7.14 10.81 -1.71
CA ASN A 2 -8.22 10.96 -0.70
C ASN A 2 -7.98 10.27 0.65
N VAL A 3 -6.93 9.45 0.81
CA VAL A 3 -6.64 8.73 2.08
C VAL A 3 -5.67 9.51 3.00
N ILE A 4 -4.89 10.43 2.42
CA ILE A 4 -3.91 11.25 3.17
C ILE A 4 -4.63 12.31 4.00
N LYS A 5 -5.66 12.95 3.43
CA LYS A 5 -6.48 13.96 4.13
C LYS A 5 -7.08 13.46 5.45
N PRO A 6 -7.80 12.32 5.51
CA PRO A 6 -8.38 11.85 6.77
C PRO A 6 -7.32 11.40 7.78
N PHE A 7 -6.16 10.90 7.34
CA PHE A 7 -5.05 10.58 8.24
C PHE A 7 -4.46 11.85 8.87
N LEU A 8 -4.15 12.87 8.05
CA LEU A 8 -3.64 14.15 8.54
C LEU A 8 -4.64 14.85 9.47
N ILE A 9 -5.93 14.85 9.13
CA ILE A 9 -6.97 15.43 10.00
C ILE A 9 -7.02 14.71 11.35
N ARG A 10 -6.97 13.38 11.39
CA ARG A 10 -6.97 12.62 12.65
C ARG A 10 -5.74 12.93 13.51
N SER A 11 -4.57 13.02 12.90
CA SER A 11 -3.32 13.38 13.59
C SER A 11 -3.33 14.82 14.10
N ILE A 12 -3.90 15.76 13.34
CA ILE A 12 -4.04 17.16 13.76
C ILE A 12 -5.04 17.27 14.92
N VAL A 13 -6.17 16.56 14.84
CA VAL A 13 -7.17 16.54 15.92
C VAL A 13 -6.61 15.91 17.18
N SER A 14 -5.84 14.81 17.09
CA SER A 14 -5.21 14.21 18.28
C SER A 14 -4.21 15.16 18.91
N LEU A 15 -3.38 15.86 18.12
CA LEU A 15 -2.48 16.90 18.62
C LEU A 15 -3.24 18.04 19.29
N LEU A 16 -4.33 18.53 18.69
CA LEU A 16 -5.17 19.57 19.25
C LEU A 16 -5.86 19.19 20.56
N VAL A 17 -6.03 17.90 20.86
CA VAL A 17 -6.55 17.42 22.15
C VAL A 17 -5.44 17.19 23.16
N ILE A 18 -4.34 16.55 22.74
CA ILE A 18 -3.22 16.17 23.61
C ILE A 18 -2.49 17.40 24.14
N ILE A 19 -2.23 18.40 23.29
CA ILE A 19 -1.49 19.62 23.67
C ILE A 19 -2.19 20.38 24.80
N PRO A 20 -3.47 20.80 24.70
CA PRO A 20 -4.13 21.52 25.78
C PRO A 20 -4.35 20.66 27.02
N LEU A 21 -4.60 19.35 26.89
CA LEU A 21 -4.70 18.44 28.04
C LEU A 21 -3.36 18.38 28.80
N ALA A 22 -2.24 18.27 28.08
CA ALA A 22 -0.92 18.26 28.68
C ALA A 22 -0.57 19.61 29.34
N LEU A 23 -0.93 20.74 28.71
CA LEU A 23 -0.75 22.07 29.30
C LEU A 23 -1.62 22.26 30.55
N PHE A 24 -2.85 21.76 30.55
CA PHE A 24 -3.73 21.79 31.70
C PHE A 24 -3.16 20.97 32.87
N VAL A 25 -2.71 19.74 32.62
CA VAL A 25 -2.05 18.90 33.63
C VAL A 25 -0.80 19.58 34.19
N ARG A 26 0.03 20.18 33.33
CA ARG A 26 1.22 20.95 33.76
C ARG A 26 0.84 22.14 34.65
N SER A 27 -0.24 22.85 34.31
CA SER A 27 -0.72 24.00 35.08
C SER A 27 -1.26 23.60 36.46
N TYR A 28 -1.85 22.41 36.59
CA TYR A 28 -2.46 21.92 37.82
C TYR A 28 -1.48 21.18 38.74
N ALA A 29 -0.58 20.37 38.17
CA ALA A 29 0.37 19.55 38.95
C ALA A 29 1.59 20.33 39.47
N GLY A 30 1.88 21.50 38.88
CA GLY A 30 3.04 22.33 39.23
C GLY A 30 4.37 21.81 38.65
N SER A 31 5.24 22.72 38.19
CA SER A 31 6.49 22.33 37.50
C SER A 31 7.52 21.66 38.43
N SER A 32 7.47 21.88 39.75
CA SER A 32 8.49 21.38 40.69
C SER A 32 8.37 19.88 40.98
N THR A 33 7.17 19.33 41.00
CA THR A 33 6.90 17.89 41.19
C THR A 33 7.28 17.08 39.94
N LEU A 34 7.00 17.60 38.75
CA LEU A 34 7.39 16.98 37.47
C LEU A 34 8.92 16.93 37.27
N LEU A 35 9.65 17.93 37.76
CA LEU A 35 11.12 17.96 37.69
C LEU A 35 11.79 17.00 38.69
N ALA A 36 11.11 16.62 39.78
CA ALA A 36 11.64 15.68 40.76
C ALA A 36 11.78 14.26 40.17
N ASP A 37 10.88 13.88 39.25
CA ASP A 37 10.84 12.55 38.62
C ASP A 37 11.51 12.50 37.23
N ILE A 38 12.25 13.55 36.84
CA ILE A 38 12.79 13.69 35.48
C ILE A 38 13.67 12.51 35.05
N ASN A 39 14.41 11.92 35.99
CA ASN A 39 15.29 10.77 35.72
C ASN A 39 14.47 9.50 35.44
N GLY A 40 13.40 9.26 36.19
CA GLY A 40 12.51 8.12 35.98
C GLY A 40 11.72 8.22 34.68
N ILE A 41 11.21 9.42 34.38
CA ILE A 41 10.52 9.70 33.12
C ILE A 41 11.49 9.62 31.94
N GLY A 42 12.71 10.13 32.09
CA GLY A 42 13.76 10.07 31.05
C GLY A 42 14.12 8.64 30.66
N TRP A 43 14.29 7.74 31.64
CA TRP A 43 14.50 6.31 31.37
C TRP A 43 13.31 5.68 30.65
N LEU A 44 12.08 5.97 31.10
CA LEU A 44 10.86 5.46 30.48
C LEU A 44 10.72 5.95 29.03
N VAL A 45 11.01 7.22 28.75
CA VAL A 45 11.05 7.76 27.38
C VAL A 45 12.14 7.09 26.54
N GLY A 46 13.30 6.81 27.11
CA GLY A 46 14.39 6.09 26.43
C GLY A 46 13.96 4.68 25.99
N VAL A 47 13.32 3.92 26.90
CA VAL A 47 12.81 2.58 26.59
C VAL A 47 11.69 2.64 25.54
N LEU A 48 10.69 3.49 25.73
CA LEU A 48 9.58 3.64 24.78
C LEU A 48 10.06 4.15 23.41
N GLY A 49 11.01 5.08 23.38
CA GLY A 49 11.60 5.63 22.16
C GLY A 49 12.42 4.59 21.40
N THR A 50 13.12 3.71 22.11
CA THR A 50 13.86 2.60 21.50
C THR A 50 12.88 1.61 20.85
N ILE A 51 11.85 1.18 21.58
CA ILE A 51 10.80 0.29 21.04
C ILE A 51 10.12 0.94 19.82
N TYR A 52 9.80 2.23 19.91
CA TYR A 52 9.17 2.97 18.83
C TYR A 52 10.04 2.99 17.58
N THR A 53 11.34 3.28 17.74
CA THR A 53 12.29 3.30 16.63
C THR A 53 12.36 1.96 15.92
N PHE A 54 12.46 0.86 16.68
CA PHE A 54 12.48 -0.48 16.08
C PHE A 54 11.20 -0.80 15.32
N VAL A 55 10.04 -0.56 15.94
CA VAL A 55 8.73 -0.84 15.33
C VAL A 55 8.52 0.03 14.09
N ALA A 56 8.91 1.31 14.15
CA ALA A 56 8.89 2.22 13.01
C ALA A 56 9.75 1.69 11.86
N ALA A 57 11.00 1.31 12.16
CA ALA A 57 11.94 0.79 11.16
C ALA A 57 11.38 -0.47 10.46
N PHE A 58 10.93 -1.46 11.22
CA PHE A 58 10.33 -2.67 10.64
C PHE A 58 9.07 -2.37 9.83
N THR A 59 8.21 -1.48 10.32
CA THR A 59 6.99 -1.10 9.59
C THR A 59 7.32 -0.42 8.26
N VAL A 60 8.29 0.50 8.24
CA VAL A 60 8.70 1.19 7.02
C VAL A 60 9.29 0.21 6.01
N VAL A 61 10.17 -0.68 6.45
CA VAL A 61 10.78 -1.71 5.58
C VAL A 61 9.70 -2.63 5.00
N GLU A 62 8.77 -3.09 5.83
CA GLU A 62 7.68 -3.97 5.39
C GLU A 62 6.76 -3.29 4.37
N VAL A 63 6.36 -2.04 4.64
CA VAL A 63 5.54 -1.25 3.71
C VAL A 63 6.28 -1.04 2.38
N TRP A 64 7.57 -0.72 2.43
CA TRP A 64 8.39 -0.56 1.22
C TRP A 64 8.47 -1.85 0.41
N SER A 65 8.66 -2.99 1.10
CA SER A 65 8.66 -4.33 0.48
C SER A 65 7.33 -4.62 -0.22
N GLN A 66 6.20 -4.35 0.45
CA GLN A 66 4.86 -4.53 -0.13
C GLN A 66 4.64 -3.65 -1.37
N PHE A 67 5.06 -2.38 -1.33
CA PHE A 67 5.00 -1.48 -2.49
C PHE A 67 5.79 -2.03 -3.68
N ASN A 68 7.03 -2.49 -3.44
CA ASN A 68 7.86 -3.09 -4.48
C ASN A 68 7.26 -4.40 -5.02
N GLY A 69 6.69 -5.22 -4.15
CA GLY A 69 5.99 -6.46 -4.54
C GLY A 69 4.82 -6.19 -5.48
N VAL A 70 3.96 -5.22 -5.13
CA VAL A 70 2.83 -4.81 -5.99
C VAL A 70 3.33 -4.22 -7.31
N ALA A 71 4.36 -3.37 -7.29
CA ALA A 71 4.94 -2.80 -8.50
C ALA A 71 5.52 -3.89 -9.44
N ALA A 72 6.21 -4.88 -8.89
CA ALA A 72 6.72 -6.02 -9.65
C ALA A 72 5.59 -6.86 -10.26
N LEU A 73 4.48 -7.04 -9.56
CA LEU A 73 3.30 -7.74 -10.08
C LEU A 73 2.63 -6.95 -11.22
N ILE A 74 2.51 -5.62 -11.09
CA ILE A 74 2.00 -4.76 -12.17
C ILE A 74 2.89 -4.88 -13.42
N ALA A 75 4.22 -4.86 -13.24
CA ALA A 75 5.15 -5.01 -14.36
C ALA A 75 5.02 -6.38 -15.05
N LYS A 76 4.85 -7.46 -14.28
CA LYS A 76 4.59 -8.80 -14.82
C LYS A 76 3.25 -8.87 -15.56
N GLU A 77 2.21 -8.24 -15.05
CA GLU A 77 0.88 -8.18 -15.68
C GLU A 77 0.94 -7.45 -17.02
N ALA A 78 1.62 -6.30 -17.05
CA ALA A 78 1.85 -5.54 -18.27
C ALA A 78 2.64 -6.38 -19.30
N LYS A 79 3.69 -7.09 -18.86
CA LYS A 79 4.46 -7.99 -19.73
C LYS A 79 3.59 -9.11 -20.31
N ALA A 80 2.70 -9.71 -19.52
CA ALA A 80 1.80 -10.75 -20.00
C ALA A 80 0.81 -10.21 -21.04
N VAL A 81 0.23 -9.03 -20.81
CA VAL A 81 -0.62 -8.33 -21.81
C VAL A 81 0.15 -8.05 -23.10
N THR A 82 1.37 -7.52 -23.00
CA THR A 82 2.24 -7.27 -24.16
C THR A 82 2.59 -8.57 -24.89
N SER A 83 2.80 -9.67 -24.17
CA SER A 83 3.10 -10.97 -24.78
C SER A 83 1.92 -11.48 -25.60
N ILE A 84 0.69 -11.41 -25.06
CA ILE A 84 -0.53 -11.76 -25.82
C ILE A 84 -0.67 -10.86 -27.05
N TRP A 85 -0.45 -9.54 -26.89
CA TRP A 85 -0.50 -8.58 -28.00
C TRP A 85 0.50 -8.92 -29.10
N ASN A 86 1.73 -9.27 -28.74
CA ASN A 86 2.76 -9.61 -29.72
C ASN A 86 2.48 -10.96 -30.38
N TYR A 87 2.00 -11.96 -29.64
CA TYR A 87 1.72 -13.29 -30.18
C TYR A 87 0.49 -13.33 -31.09
N ILE A 88 -0.51 -12.50 -30.84
CA ILE A 88 -1.72 -12.47 -31.69
C ILE A 88 -1.40 -11.97 -33.11
N ASP A 89 -0.44 -11.06 -33.26
CA ASP A 89 0.02 -10.58 -34.57
C ASP A 89 0.61 -11.73 -35.44
N TYR A 90 1.05 -12.85 -34.84
CA TYR A 90 1.58 -14.01 -35.59
C TYR A 90 0.51 -14.99 -36.09
N LEU A 91 -0.73 -14.94 -35.59
CA LEU A 91 -1.83 -15.81 -36.05
C LEU A 91 -2.34 -15.46 -37.45
N ASN A 92 -1.93 -14.31 -38.00
CA ASN A 92 -2.31 -13.85 -39.34
C ASN A 92 -3.84 -13.82 -39.62
N ASP A 93 -4.67 -13.75 -38.58
CA ASP A 93 -6.12 -13.56 -38.65
C ASP A 93 -6.47 -12.14 -38.17
N GLU A 94 -6.86 -11.28 -39.12
CA GLU A 94 -7.19 -9.87 -38.85
C GLU A 94 -8.42 -9.71 -37.94
N LYS A 95 -9.36 -10.65 -37.99
CA LYS A 95 -10.59 -10.62 -37.18
C LYS A 95 -10.26 -10.95 -35.72
N ILE A 96 -9.48 -12.01 -35.49
CA ILE A 96 -9.01 -12.41 -34.17
C ILE A 96 -8.09 -11.34 -33.57
N ASP A 97 -7.18 -10.78 -34.38
CA ASP A 97 -6.29 -9.70 -33.96
C ASP A 97 -7.08 -8.48 -33.42
N LYS A 98 -8.04 -7.96 -34.20
CA LYS A 98 -8.88 -6.83 -33.78
C LYS A 98 -9.69 -7.14 -32.52
N GLN A 99 -10.24 -8.36 -32.42
CA GLN A 99 -11.02 -8.77 -31.26
C GLN A 99 -10.15 -8.87 -30.01
N MET A 100 -8.95 -9.46 -30.12
CA MET A 100 -8.01 -9.58 -29.01
C MET A 100 -7.53 -8.21 -28.54
N LYS A 101 -7.09 -7.34 -29.47
CA LYS A 101 -6.64 -5.98 -29.14
C LYS A 101 -7.72 -5.19 -28.40
N LYS A 102 -8.98 -5.30 -28.82
CA LYS A 102 -10.13 -4.70 -28.13
C LYS A 102 -10.34 -5.31 -26.74
N ALA A 103 -10.26 -6.63 -26.60
CA ALA A 103 -10.39 -7.31 -25.30
C ALA A 103 -9.28 -6.89 -24.33
N LEU A 104 -8.03 -6.78 -24.79
CA LEU A 104 -6.88 -6.32 -24.00
C LEU A 104 -7.03 -4.85 -23.59
N GLN A 105 -7.51 -3.97 -24.48
CA GLN A 105 -7.80 -2.57 -24.14
C GLN A 105 -8.89 -2.47 -23.05
N ASN A 106 -9.98 -3.21 -23.20
CA ASN A 106 -11.04 -3.26 -22.19
C ASN A 106 -10.52 -3.77 -20.84
N TYR A 107 -9.61 -4.75 -20.86
CA TYR A 107 -8.94 -5.26 -19.68
C TYR A 107 -8.09 -4.19 -18.98
N LEU A 108 -7.29 -3.42 -19.74
CA LEU A 108 -6.45 -2.35 -19.18
C LEU A 108 -7.29 -1.24 -18.54
N ILE A 109 -8.36 -0.81 -19.20
CA ILE A 109 -9.30 0.20 -18.67
C ILE A 109 -9.96 -0.29 -17.38
N ALA A 110 -10.43 -1.54 -17.37
CA ALA A 110 -11.04 -2.12 -16.18
C ALA A 110 -10.03 -2.25 -15.01
N SER A 111 -8.79 -2.64 -15.31
CA SER A 111 -7.72 -2.80 -14.31
C SER A 111 -7.36 -1.49 -13.61
N GLU A 112 -7.49 -0.34 -14.30
CA GLU A 112 -7.32 0.98 -13.68
C GLU A 112 -8.41 1.27 -12.64
N SER A 113 -9.67 0.95 -12.96
CA SER A 113 -10.80 1.13 -12.04
C SER A 113 -10.70 0.23 -10.80
N GLU A 114 -10.08 -0.96 -10.92
CA GLU A 114 -9.86 -1.88 -9.80
C GLU A 114 -8.94 -1.31 -8.72
N LYS A 115 -8.05 -0.36 -9.06
CA LYS A 115 -7.14 0.28 -8.10
C LYS A 115 -7.89 0.92 -6.94
N GLU A 116 -8.98 1.62 -7.23
CA GLU A 116 -9.78 2.27 -6.20
C GLU A 116 -10.54 1.27 -5.34
N ASN A 117 -11.05 0.19 -5.95
CA ASN A 117 -11.78 -0.86 -5.27
C ASN A 117 -10.86 -1.64 -4.31
N ALA A 118 -9.64 -1.98 -4.76
CA ALA A 118 -8.62 -2.60 -3.94
C ALA A 118 -8.24 -1.70 -2.74
N ALA A 119 -8.07 -0.39 -2.97
CA ALA A 119 -7.79 0.56 -1.88
C ALA A 119 -8.91 0.61 -0.83
N ARG A 120 -10.17 0.40 -1.24
CA ARG A 120 -11.33 0.32 -0.34
C ARG A 120 -11.50 -1.06 0.30
N GLY A 121 -10.78 -2.08 -0.15
CA GLY A 121 -10.92 -3.46 0.31
C GLY A 121 -12.15 -4.17 -0.27
N VAL A 122 -12.69 -3.63 -1.37
CA VAL A 122 -13.77 -4.26 -2.12
C VAL A 122 -13.17 -5.42 -2.91
N ARG A 123 -13.77 -6.61 -2.79
CA ARG A 123 -13.36 -7.79 -3.56
C ARG A 123 -13.65 -7.56 -5.04
N SER A 124 -12.66 -7.84 -5.88
CA SER A 124 -12.84 -7.87 -7.33
C SER A 124 -13.54 -9.16 -7.78
N GLU A 125 -14.29 -9.10 -8.88
CA GLU A 125 -14.83 -10.30 -9.52
C GLU A 125 -13.70 -11.24 -9.99
N HIS A 126 -13.90 -12.55 -9.79
CA HIS A 126 -12.97 -13.60 -10.21
C HIS A 126 -13.73 -14.80 -10.82
N PRO A 127 -13.48 -15.17 -12.08
CA PRO A 127 -12.69 -14.41 -13.07
C PRO A 127 -13.40 -13.11 -13.47
N SER A 128 -12.65 -12.08 -13.86
CA SER A 128 -13.27 -10.84 -14.33
C SER A 128 -13.90 -11.02 -15.70
N LYS A 129 -14.94 -10.22 -15.99
CA LYS A 129 -15.58 -10.18 -17.32
C LYS A 129 -14.58 -9.98 -18.45
N GLN A 130 -13.53 -9.21 -18.22
CA GLN A 130 -12.48 -8.93 -19.19
C GLN A 130 -11.54 -10.12 -19.41
N LEU A 131 -11.16 -10.86 -18.36
CA LEU A 131 -10.42 -12.12 -18.53
C LEU A 131 -11.23 -13.17 -19.26
N ILE A 132 -12.55 -13.22 -19.02
CA ILE A 132 -13.47 -14.09 -19.77
C ILE A 132 -13.53 -13.66 -21.25
N GLN A 133 -13.54 -12.37 -21.54
CA GLN A 133 -13.51 -11.86 -22.93
C GLN A 133 -12.24 -12.28 -23.66
N ILE A 134 -11.06 -12.16 -23.03
CA ILE A 134 -9.79 -12.61 -23.61
C ILE A 134 -9.84 -14.11 -23.89
N PHE A 135 -10.30 -14.90 -22.92
CA PHE A 135 -10.44 -16.35 -23.08
C PHE A 135 -11.36 -16.73 -24.24
N LYS A 136 -12.51 -16.04 -24.38
CA LYS A 136 -13.44 -16.27 -25.50
C LYS A 136 -12.84 -15.97 -26.87
N VAL A 137 -11.92 -15.01 -26.96
CA VAL A 137 -11.21 -14.76 -28.24
C VAL A 137 -10.22 -15.88 -28.51
N LEU A 138 -9.50 -16.38 -27.50
CA LEU A 138 -8.61 -17.54 -27.65
C LEU A 138 -9.35 -18.81 -28.06
N ASP A 139 -10.54 -19.04 -27.49
CA ASP A 139 -11.41 -20.19 -27.82
C ASP A 139 -11.91 -20.16 -29.27
N GLY A 140 -11.96 -18.98 -29.89
CA GLY A 140 -12.37 -18.79 -31.28
C GLY A 140 -11.23 -18.87 -32.29
N VAL A 141 -9.99 -19.20 -31.88
CA VAL A 141 -8.86 -19.35 -32.80
C VAL A 141 -8.97 -20.68 -33.55
N GLU A 142 -9.05 -20.60 -34.86
CA GLU A 142 -8.96 -21.76 -35.76
C GLU A 142 -7.50 -21.94 -36.22
N PHE A 143 -7.07 -23.20 -36.38
CA PHE A 143 -5.70 -23.55 -36.76
C PHE A 143 -5.58 -23.75 -38.27
N ASP A 144 -5.37 -22.66 -39.00
CA ASP A 144 -5.30 -22.68 -40.46
C ASP A 144 -3.87 -22.94 -40.99
N ASP A 145 -2.85 -22.54 -40.21
CA ASP A 145 -1.42 -22.72 -40.54
C ASP A 145 -0.65 -23.44 -39.42
N LYS A 146 0.47 -24.08 -39.79
CA LYS A 146 1.47 -24.62 -38.86
C LYS A 146 2.03 -23.58 -37.89
N ARG A 147 2.05 -22.30 -38.30
CA ARG A 147 2.42 -21.17 -37.45
C ARG A 147 1.47 -21.02 -36.27
N ASP A 148 0.18 -21.15 -36.51
CA ASP A 148 -0.86 -20.97 -35.49
C ASP A 148 -0.76 -22.05 -34.43
N ALA A 149 -0.54 -23.30 -34.86
CA ALA A 149 -0.30 -24.43 -33.96
C ALA A 149 0.96 -24.24 -33.09
N ALA A 150 1.98 -23.53 -33.59
CA ALA A 150 3.21 -23.25 -32.84
C ALA A 150 3.06 -22.08 -31.86
N VAL A 151 2.27 -21.05 -32.21
CA VAL A 151 2.10 -19.83 -31.40
C VAL A 151 1.02 -19.97 -30.35
N PHE A 152 -0.05 -20.73 -30.61
CA PHE A 152 -1.17 -20.86 -29.70
C PHE A 152 -0.80 -21.34 -28.28
N PRO A 153 0.11 -22.31 -28.08
CA PRO A 153 0.58 -22.66 -26.73
C PRO A 153 1.21 -21.47 -25.98
N LEU A 154 1.91 -20.57 -26.69
CA LEU A 154 2.49 -19.35 -26.12
C LEU A 154 1.41 -18.33 -25.72
N LEU A 155 0.34 -18.23 -26.52
CA LEU A 155 -0.84 -17.41 -26.21
C LEU A 155 -1.56 -17.90 -24.95
N VAL A 156 -1.84 -19.21 -24.87
CA VAL A 156 -2.48 -19.84 -23.70
C VAL A 156 -1.61 -19.65 -22.45
N SER A 157 -0.31 -19.90 -22.56
CA SER A 157 0.63 -19.70 -21.44
C SER A 157 0.65 -18.23 -20.96
N SER A 158 0.63 -17.27 -21.90
CA SER A 158 0.59 -15.84 -21.56
C SER A 158 -0.74 -15.43 -20.90
N TYR A 159 -1.86 -16.05 -21.31
CA TYR A 159 -3.16 -15.85 -20.67
C TYR A 159 -3.19 -16.42 -19.24
N GLU A 160 -2.65 -17.61 -19.03
CA GLU A 160 -2.52 -18.20 -17.69
C GLU A 160 -1.63 -17.34 -16.79
N GLU A 161 -0.51 -16.83 -17.31
CA GLU A 161 0.36 -15.89 -16.60
C GLU A 161 -0.40 -14.61 -16.25
N LEU A 162 -1.13 -14.02 -17.19
CA LEU A 162 -1.96 -12.82 -16.95
C LEU A 162 -2.98 -13.05 -15.83
N SER A 163 -3.72 -14.16 -15.90
CA SER A 163 -4.74 -14.51 -14.90
C SER A 163 -4.14 -14.75 -13.51
N SER A 164 -3.01 -15.48 -13.44
CA SER A 164 -2.28 -15.76 -12.21
C SER A 164 -1.70 -14.49 -11.58
N VAL A 165 -1.04 -13.66 -12.39
CA VAL A 165 -0.41 -12.42 -11.91
C VAL A 165 -1.45 -11.41 -11.46
N ARG A 166 -2.58 -11.25 -12.17
CA ARG A 166 -3.68 -10.39 -11.70
C ARG A 166 -4.21 -10.84 -10.35
N SER A 167 -4.40 -12.15 -10.16
CA SER A 167 -4.86 -12.71 -8.89
C SER A 167 -3.91 -12.36 -7.74
N LYS A 168 -2.60 -12.56 -7.97
CA LYS A 168 -1.55 -12.18 -7.01
C LYS A 168 -1.50 -10.67 -6.77
N ARG A 169 -1.68 -9.83 -7.81
CA ARG A 169 -1.73 -8.36 -7.68
C ARG A 169 -2.89 -7.93 -6.80
N ILE A 170 -4.09 -8.50 -7.00
CA ILE A 170 -5.27 -8.18 -6.19
C ILE A 170 -5.03 -8.58 -4.74
N GLU A 171 -4.53 -9.80 -4.50
CA GLU A 171 -4.21 -10.28 -3.15
C GLU A 171 -3.19 -9.37 -2.46
N ALA A 172 -2.06 -9.08 -3.12
CA ALA A 172 -1.03 -8.18 -2.61
C ALA A 172 -1.55 -6.75 -2.40
N GLY A 173 -2.44 -6.27 -3.27
CA GLY A 173 -3.08 -4.95 -3.15
C GLY A 173 -4.09 -4.85 -1.99
N THR A 174 -4.60 -5.99 -1.51
CA THR A 174 -5.46 -6.06 -0.31
C THR A 174 -4.69 -6.28 0.98
N ALA A 175 -3.40 -6.62 0.90
CA ALA A 175 -2.55 -6.74 2.08
C ALA A 175 -2.50 -5.39 2.81
N ARG A 176 -2.88 -5.40 4.08
CA ARG A 176 -2.90 -4.22 4.94
C ARG A 176 -2.05 -4.51 6.15
N ILE A 177 -1.34 -3.47 6.62
CA ILE A 177 -0.71 -3.50 7.94
C ILE A 177 -1.77 -3.97 8.96
N PRO A 178 -1.50 -5.05 9.72
CA PRO A 178 -2.43 -5.60 10.69
C PRO A 178 -2.95 -4.51 11.65
N SER A 179 -4.26 -4.50 11.90
CA SER A 179 -4.89 -3.53 12.80
C SER A 179 -4.22 -3.40 14.18
N PRO A 180 -3.76 -4.50 14.83
CA PRO A 180 -3.03 -4.40 16.10
C PRO A 180 -1.76 -3.57 16.00
N LEU A 181 -0.98 -3.73 14.92
CA LEU A 181 0.26 -2.99 14.71
C LEU A 181 -0.01 -1.49 14.54
N ARG A 182 -1.08 -1.13 13.81
CA ARG A 182 -1.49 0.27 13.65
C ARG A 182 -1.89 0.91 14.97
N ILE A 183 -2.67 0.20 15.80
CA ILE A 183 -3.09 0.67 17.12
C ILE A 183 -1.86 0.85 18.01
N PHE A 184 -1.00 -0.17 18.07
CA PHE A 184 0.23 -0.15 18.85
C PHE A 184 1.12 1.04 18.49
N PHE A 185 1.35 1.27 17.18
CA PHE A 185 2.13 2.41 16.70
C PHE A 185 1.51 3.75 17.10
N THR A 186 0.18 3.88 16.96
CA THR A 186 -0.54 5.11 17.33
C THR A 186 -0.46 5.40 18.82
N VAL A 187 -0.65 4.38 19.67
CA VAL A 187 -0.54 4.52 21.13
C VAL A 187 0.87 4.94 21.52
N LEU A 188 1.89 4.31 20.95
CA LEU A 188 3.28 4.62 21.24
C LEU A 188 3.65 6.06 20.81
N SER A 189 3.19 6.51 19.64
CA SER A 189 3.34 7.91 19.20
C SER A 189 2.66 8.89 20.14
N VAL A 190 1.42 8.61 20.57
CA VAL A 190 0.66 9.47 21.48
C VAL A 190 1.33 9.56 22.85
N LEU A 191 1.80 8.43 23.39
CA LEU A 191 2.52 8.39 24.67
C LEU A 191 3.81 9.23 24.59
N LEU A 192 4.64 9.00 23.57
CA LEU A 192 5.89 9.75 23.40
C LEU A 192 5.63 11.26 23.26
N LEU A 193 4.70 11.66 22.40
CA LEU A 193 4.35 13.07 22.21
C LEU A 193 3.83 13.70 23.51
N SER A 194 2.96 12.99 24.23
CA SER A 194 2.42 13.47 25.51
C SER A 194 3.54 13.66 26.52
N THR A 195 4.47 12.72 26.64
CA THR A 195 5.60 12.83 27.56
C THR A 195 6.55 13.97 27.17
N PHE A 196 6.83 14.16 25.88
CA PHE A 196 7.64 15.29 25.39
C PHE A 196 7.00 16.65 25.73
N ILE A 197 5.67 16.78 25.57
CA ILE A 197 4.95 18.02 25.88
C ILE A 197 4.89 18.25 27.40
N LEU A 198 4.60 17.22 28.19
CA LEU A 198 4.48 17.29 29.65
C LEU A 198 5.81 17.63 30.33
N LEU A 199 6.92 17.05 29.86
CA LEU A 199 8.26 17.35 30.38
C LEU A 199 8.74 18.76 30.06
N GLY A 200 8.09 19.45 29.10
CA GLY A 200 8.28 20.83 28.69
C GLY A 200 9.56 21.51 29.18
N PHE A 201 10.56 21.63 28.31
CA PHE A 201 11.85 22.27 28.59
C PHE A 201 11.72 23.54 29.42
N VAL A 202 12.51 23.64 30.49
CA VAL A 202 12.50 24.76 31.46
C VAL A 202 12.80 26.11 30.78
N SER A 203 13.51 26.10 29.64
CA SER A 203 13.77 27.29 28.82
C SER A 203 14.20 26.89 27.41
N THR A 204 13.43 27.27 26.39
CA THR A 204 13.81 27.09 24.98
C THR A 204 14.91 28.06 24.53
N SER A 205 15.13 29.16 25.25
CA SER A 205 16.13 30.19 24.93
C SER A 205 17.54 29.90 25.47
N LEU A 206 17.69 29.18 26.60
CA LEU A 206 19.01 28.94 27.21
C LEU A 206 19.83 27.83 26.55
N TYR A 207 19.23 26.94 25.75
CA TYR A 207 19.99 25.87 25.08
C TYR A 207 20.55 26.29 23.71
N ILE A 208 20.05 27.37 23.11
CA ILE A 208 20.59 27.93 21.86
C ILE A 208 21.78 28.86 22.13
N TYR A 209 21.89 29.42 23.35
CA TYR A 209 22.96 30.35 23.76
C TYR A 209 24.02 29.76 24.70
N ASN A 210 23.84 28.54 25.22
CA ASN A 210 24.85 27.81 26.01
C ASN A 210 25.36 26.53 25.30
N VAL A 211 25.58 26.62 24.00
CA VAL A 211 26.53 25.77 23.26
C VAL A 211 27.57 26.69 22.62
#